data_AF-A0A2H8TF40-F1
#
_entry.id   AF-A0A2H8TF40-F1
#
_cell.length_a   1.000
_cell.length_b   1.000
_cell.length_c   1.000
_cell.angle_alpha   90.00
_cell.angle_beta   90.00
_cell.angle_gamma   90.00
#
_symmetry.space_group_name_H-M   'P 1'
#
loop_
_entity.id
_entity.type
_entity.pdbx_description
1 polymer ?
#
loop_
_entity_poly.entity_id
_entity_poly.type
_entity_poly.pdbx_seq_one_letter_code
_entity_poly.pdbx_strand_id
1 'polypeptide(L)'
;MSRCRPYDIHSSTTPREVRSMLMNSSASTAIPPKCSDQLSELFQRLLCINPEKRITTVKKLKSIPCISRYNFGMILEKQIRPPFTPPKDRLNCDPTFELEEMIVEPNPLHQKPRRLAKQRSLRTSMTNEDTEVNRQLQNFKCYNREKELERREMERKEHDWEQELIKAMNASTIPAIVPTMVTDRDGGSDLLTVPMMATERRRSSCKLNISPVSIQTRLLSTPADSGS
;
A
#
# COMPACT_ATOMS: atom_id res chain seq x y z
N MET A 1 5.07 31.10 -21.91
CA MET A 1 4.35 30.22 -20.97
C MET A 1 3.33 31.08 -20.26
N SER A 2 2.07 30.65 -20.15
CA SER A 2 1.10 31.37 -19.30
C SER A 2 1.64 31.34 -17.87
N ARG A 3 1.74 32.51 -17.23
CA ARG A 3 2.20 32.64 -15.84
C ARG A 3 1.04 32.68 -14.85
N CYS A 4 -0.16 32.32 -15.30
CA CYS A 4 -1.41 32.45 -14.55
C CYS A 4 -2.21 31.14 -14.59
N ARG A 5 -3.08 30.97 -13.60
CA ARG A 5 -4.04 29.87 -13.55
C ARG A 5 -5.06 30.00 -14.70
N PRO A 6 -5.57 28.89 -15.26
CA PRO A 6 -6.57 28.95 -16.34
C PRO A 6 -7.90 29.61 -15.94
N TYR A 7 -8.24 29.57 -14.65
CA TYR A 7 -9.40 30.25 -14.07
C TYR A 7 -8.97 31.06 -12.85
N ASP A 8 -9.47 32.28 -12.75
CA ASP A 8 -9.09 33.22 -11.70
C ASP A 8 -9.97 33.07 -10.44
N ILE A 9 -9.87 31.90 -9.81
CA ILE A 9 -10.64 31.54 -8.62
C ILE A 9 -9.82 31.80 -7.35
N HIS A 10 -10.41 32.54 -6.42
CA HIS A 10 -9.83 32.92 -5.14
C HIS A 10 -10.69 32.43 -3.98
N SER A 11 -10.16 32.50 -2.75
CA SER A 11 -10.90 32.12 -1.52
C SER A 11 -12.16 32.95 -1.30
N SER A 12 -12.19 34.18 -1.81
CA SER A 12 -13.36 35.08 -1.77
C SER A 12 -14.35 34.87 -2.92
N THR A 13 -14.02 34.06 -3.93
CA THR A 13 -14.89 33.85 -5.10
C THR A 13 -16.07 32.98 -4.72
N THR A 14 -17.28 33.48 -4.95
CA THR A 14 -18.52 32.79 -4.63
C THR A 14 -18.81 31.64 -5.60
N PRO A 15 -19.58 30.61 -5.21
CA PRO A 15 -19.97 29.53 -6.12
C PRO A 15 -20.70 30.00 -7.39
N ARG A 16 -21.45 31.10 -7.31
CA ARG A 16 -22.16 31.69 -8.46
C ARG A 16 -21.17 32.31 -9.46
N GLU A 17 -20.18 33.03 -8.96
CA GLU A 17 -19.10 33.60 -9.79
C GLU A 17 -18.29 32.50 -10.45
N VAL A 18 -17.90 31.45 -9.71
CA VAL A 18 -17.22 30.29 -10.28
C VAL A 18 -18.04 29.65 -11.41
N ARG A 19 -19.34 29.44 -11.20
CA ARG A 19 -20.22 28.88 -12.25
C ARG A 19 -20.26 29.78 -13.47
N SER A 20 -20.39 31.10 -13.28
CA SER A 20 -20.39 32.08 -14.36
C SER A 20 -19.07 32.03 -15.16
N MET A 21 -17.93 32.02 -14.47
CA MET A 21 -16.61 31.93 -15.09
C MET A 21 -16.43 30.65 -15.93
N LEU A 22 -16.91 29.51 -15.43
CA LEU A 22 -16.82 28.24 -16.13
C LEU A 22 -17.75 28.19 -17.36
N MET A 23 -19.00 28.61 -17.21
CA MET A 23 -19.98 28.57 -18.32
C MET A 23 -19.63 29.57 -19.43
N ASN A 24 -19.06 30.73 -19.08
CA ASN A 24 -18.71 31.77 -20.04
C ASN A 24 -17.29 31.60 -20.60
N SER A 25 -16.47 30.72 -20.02
CA SER A 25 -15.15 30.41 -20.58
C SER A 25 -15.30 29.57 -21.83
N SER A 26 -14.87 30.12 -22.96
CA SER A 26 -14.62 29.30 -24.15
C SER A 26 -13.46 28.35 -23.86
N ALA A 27 -13.49 27.14 -24.42
CA ALA A 27 -12.40 26.17 -24.27
C ALA A 27 -11.03 26.73 -24.71
N SER A 28 -11.01 27.78 -25.54
CA SER A 28 -9.80 28.46 -26.00
C SER A 28 -9.23 29.47 -24.98
N THR A 29 -10.04 30.03 -24.08
CA THR A 29 -9.61 31.07 -23.12
C THR A 29 -8.70 30.50 -22.02
N ALA A 30 -8.86 29.21 -21.70
CA ALA A 30 -8.08 28.50 -20.68
C ALA A 30 -6.70 28.01 -21.17
N ILE A 31 -6.39 28.13 -22.46
CA ILE A 31 -5.18 27.56 -23.07
C ILE A 31 -4.17 28.68 -23.36
N PRO A 32 -2.89 28.50 -23.00
CA PRO A 32 -1.86 29.47 -23.36
C PRO A 32 -1.72 29.64 -24.89
N PRO A 33 -1.59 30.87 -25.42
CA PRO A 33 -1.54 31.13 -26.87
C PRO A 33 -0.28 30.58 -27.58
N LYS A 34 0.71 30.10 -26.82
CA LYS A 34 1.96 29.52 -27.35
C LYS A 34 2.02 27.99 -27.21
N CYS A 35 0.88 27.32 -27.05
CA CYS A 35 0.82 25.86 -27.00
C CYS A 35 0.87 25.25 -28.41
N SER A 36 1.50 24.08 -28.54
CA SER A 36 1.31 23.24 -29.72
C SER A 36 -0.10 22.63 -29.74
N ASP A 37 -0.60 22.28 -30.91
CA ASP A 37 -1.96 21.73 -31.06
C ASP A 37 -2.19 20.48 -30.20
N GLN A 38 -1.18 19.59 -30.13
CA GLN A 38 -1.27 18.38 -29.30
C GLN A 38 -1.37 18.73 -27.79
N LEU A 39 -0.68 19.78 -27.35
CA LEU A 39 -0.72 20.20 -25.95
C LEU A 39 -2.02 20.97 -25.64
N SER A 40 -2.53 21.73 -26.60
CA SER A 40 -3.85 22.35 -26.54
C SER A 40 -4.96 21.30 -26.41
N GLU A 41 -4.91 20.23 -27.22
CA GLU A 41 -5.87 19.11 -27.13
C GLU A 41 -5.84 18.45 -25.74
N LEU A 42 -4.64 18.21 -25.19
CA LEU A 42 -4.50 17.67 -23.85
C LEU A 42 -5.18 18.56 -22.80
N PHE A 43 -4.93 19.87 -22.82
CA PHE A 43 -5.54 20.80 -21.87
C PHE A 43 -7.04 20.89 -22.03
N GLN A 44 -7.58 20.92 -23.25
CA GLN A 44 -9.03 20.94 -23.49
C GLN A 44 -9.71 19.70 -22.89
N ARG A 45 -9.11 18.52 -23.05
CA ARG A 45 -9.68 17.27 -22.53
C ARG A 45 -9.52 17.11 -21.01
N LEU A 46 -8.45 17.63 -20.42
CA LEU A 46 -8.25 17.63 -18.97
C LEU A 46 -9.14 18.66 -18.27
N LEU A 47 -9.28 19.86 -18.84
CA LEU A 47 -10.08 20.97 -18.31
C LEU A 47 -11.53 20.98 -18.82
N CYS A 48 -11.97 19.90 -19.48
CA CYS A 48 -13.32 19.79 -20.02
C CYS A 48 -14.36 19.89 -18.91
N ILE A 49 -15.31 20.84 -19.00
CA ILE A 49 -16.32 21.04 -17.97
C ILE A 49 -17.22 19.81 -17.82
N ASN A 50 -17.58 19.15 -18.93
CA ASN A 50 -18.37 17.92 -18.90
C ASN A 50 -17.50 16.75 -18.37
N PRO A 51 -17.89 16.12 -17.24
CA PRO A 51 -17.11 15.04 -16.63
C PRO A 51 -17.03 13.76 -17.49
N GLU A 52 -18.04 13.46 -18.31
CA GLU A 52 -18.06 12.26 -19.16
C GLU A 52 -17.02 12.35 -20.28
N LYS A 53 -16.83 13.58 -20.80
CA LYS A 53 -15.86 13.89 -21.85
C LYS A 53 -14.46 14.16 -21.29
N ARG A 54 -14.35 14.44 -19.98
CA ARG A 54 -13.07 14.68 -19.31
C ARG A 54 -12.23 13.40 -19.26
N ILE A 55 -10.92 13.56 -19.42
CA ILE A 55 -9.97 12.46 -19.14
C ILE A 55 -9.97 12.18 -17.64
N THR A 56 -10.31 10.97 -17.25
CA THR A 56 -10.37 10.52 -15.85
C THR A 56 -9.50 9.29 -15.56
N THR A 57 -8.90 8.68 -16.58
CA THR A 57 -8.11 7.45 -16.43
C THR A 57 -6.77 7.56 -17.15
N VAL A 58 -5.78 6.82 -16.65
CA VAL A 58 -4.45 6.72 -17.28
C VAL A 58 -4.56 6.14 -18.69
N LYS A 59 -5.51 5.22 -18.95
CA LYS A 59 -5.77 4.67 -20.30
C LYS A 59 -6.17 5.78 -21.29
N LYS A 60 -7.13 6.63 -20.91
CA LYS A 60 -7.55 7.79 -21.73
C LYS A 60 -6.45 8.85 -21.86
N LEU A 61 -5.62 9.02 -20.84
CA LEU A 61 -4.49 9.95 -20.89
C LEU A 61 -3.41 9.48 -21.88
N LYS A 62 -3.10 8.17 -21.88
CA LYS A 62 -2.13 7.55 -22.78
C LYS A 62 -2.55 7.58 -24.25
N SER A 63 -3.83 7.72 -24.56
CA SER A 63 -4.30 7.83 -25.95
C SER A 63 -4.05 9.20 -26.57
N ILE A 64 -3.60 10.21 -25.79
CA ILE A 64 -3.34 11.55 -26.31
C ILE A 64 -1.97 11.59 -27.00
N PRO A 65 -1.86 12.11 -28.24
CA PRO A 65 -0.61 12.07 -29.02
C PRO A 65 0.61 12.65 -28.31
N CYS A 66 0.47 13.74 -27.56
CA CYS A 66 1.61 14.30 -26.84
C CYS A 66 2.08 13.45 -25.66
N ILE A 67 1.23 12.56 -25.14
CA ILE A 67 1.52 11.69 -24.00
C ILE A 67 1.93 10.27 -24.44
N SER A 68 1.38 9.77 -25.55
CA SER A 68 1.63 8.41 -26.04
C SER A 68 3.11 8.12 -26.33
N ARG A 69 3.90 9.16 -26.60
CA ARG A 69 5.36 9.07 -26.81
C ARG A 69 6.16 8.59 -25.58
N TYR A 70 5.58 8.64 -24.38
CA TYR A 70 6.29 8.31 -23.14
C TYR A 70 6.06 6.86 -22.71
N ASN A 71 7.14 6.18 -22.31
CA ASN A 71 7.04 4.86 -21.68
C ASN A 71 6.69 5.00 -20.19
N PHE A 72 5.44 4.71 -19.84
CA PHE A 72 4.95 4.82 -18.47
C PHE A 72 5.56 3.79 -17.49
N GLY A 73 6.04 2.63 -17.99
CA GLY A 73 6.77 1.67 -17.16
C GLY A 73 8.09 2.26 -16.68
N MET A 74 8.86 2.84 -17.61
CA MET A 74 10.09 3.55 -17.28
C MET A 74 9.86 4.78 -16.39
N ILE A 75 8.76 5.51 -16.57
CA ILE A 75 8.38 6.61 -15.67
C ILE A 75 8.14 6.09 -14.25
N LEU A 76 7.38 5.00 -14.12
CA LEU A 76 7.04 4.40 -12.83
C LEU A 76 8.30 3.93 -12.10
N GLU A 77 9.24 3.34 -12.83
CA GLU A 77 10.56 2.92 -12.35
C GLU A 77 11.56 4.08 -12.19
N LYS A 78 11.14 5.32 -12.45
CA LYS A 78 11.96 6.54 -12.38
C LYS A 78 13.22 6.50 -13.26
N GLN A 79 13.17 5.78 -14.37
CA GLN A 79 14.28 5.62 -15.31
C GLN A 79 14.40 6.77 -16.32
N ILE A 80 13.36 7.61 -16.44
CA ILE A 80 13.39 8.79 -17.31
C ILE A 80 13.96 9.97 -16.52
N ARG A 81 15.10 10.50 -16.98
CA ARG A 81 15.70 11.71 -16.40
C ARG A 81 14.85 12.94 -16.74
N PRO A 82 14.49 13.78 -15.75
CA PRO A 82 13.78 15.02 -16.03
C PRO A 82 14.68 16.00 -16.82
N PRO A 83 14.10 16.87 -17.66
CA PRO A 83 14.86 17.83 -18.48
C PRO A 83 15.62 18.85 -17.64
N PHE A 84 15.19 19.07 -16.40
CA PHE A 84 15.85 19.94 -15.42
C PHE A 84 16.04 19.18 -14.11
N THR A 85 17.24 19.30 -13.54
CA THR A 85 17.57 18.79 -12.20
C THR A 85 18.02 19.97 -11.37
N PRO A 86 17.31 20.35 -10.29
CA PRO A 86 17.70 21.48 -9.47
C PRO A 86 19.04 21.19 -8.75
N PRO A 87 19.83 22.24 -8.45
CA PRO A 87 21.01 22.11 -7.60
C PRO A 87 20.63 21.54 -6.23
N LYS A 88 21.48 20.66 -5.68
CA LYS A 88 21.23 19.98 -4.39
C LYS A 88 21.72 20.77 -3.18
N ASP A 89 22.57 21.75 -3.43
CA ASP A 89 23.28 22.57 -2.46
C ASP A 89 22.51 23.81 -2.02
N ARG A 90 21.37 24.10 -2.66
CA ARG A 90 20.58 25.29 -2.42
C ARG A 90 19.09 24.98 -2.28
N LEU A 91 18.47 25.53 -1.24
CA LEU A 91 17.02 25.54 -1.08
C LEU A 91 16.37 26.45 -2.14
N ASN A 92 15.22 26.04 -2.67
CA ASN A 92 14.50 26.83 -3.68
C ASN A 92 13.86 28.10 -3.09
N CYS A 93 13.56 28.09 -1.80
CA CYS A 93 12.98 29.21 -1.05
C CYS A 93 14.04 29.80 -0.11
N ASP A 94 13.97 31.11 0.10
CA ASP A 94 14.84 31.81 1.05
C ASP A 94 14.32 31.58 2.48
N PRO A 95 15.09 30.93 3.36
CA PRO A 95 14.67 30.63 4.73
C PRO A 95 14.68 31.86 5.65
N THR A 96 15.06 33.06 5.18
CA THR A 96 15.21 34.28 5.99
C THR A 96 13.99 34.64 6.85
N PHE A 97 12.78 34.22 6.46
CA PHE A 97 11.54 34.48 7.21
C PHE A 97 10.89 33.23 7.83
N GLU A 98 11.50 32.05 7.71
CA GLU A 98 11.05 30.80 8.34
C GLU A 98 11.54 30.73 9.80
N LEU A 99 11.13 31.73 10.60
CA LEU A 99 11.51 31.89 12.01
C LEU A 99 11.21 30.63 12.86
N GLU A 100 10.29 29.78 12.42
CA GLU A 100 9.92 28.52 13.05
C GLU A 100 11.11 27.55 13.21
N GLU A 101 12.04 27.50 12.24
CA GLU A 101 13.27 26.68 12.37
C GLU A 101 14.35 27.34 13.24
N MET A 102 14.34 28.67 13.33
CA MET A 102 15.32 29.44 14.11
C MET A 102 14.94 29.57 15.61
N ILE A 103 13.68 29.31 15.95
CA ILE A 103 13.14 29.28 17.34
C ILE A 103 13.13 27.86 17.92
N VAL A 104 13.70 26.86 17.24
CA VAL A 104 13.99 25.56 17.88
C VAL A 104 15.01 25.82 18.99
N GLU A 105 14.52 25.97 20.22
CA GLU A 105 15.27 26.42 21.39
C GLU A 105 16.69 25.81 21.44
N PRO A 106 17.77 26.61 21.37
CA PRO A 106 19.13 26.10 21.32
C PRO A 106 19.59 25.44 22.63
N ASN A 107 18.74 25.30 23.65
CA ASN A 107 19.06 24.64 24.92
C ASN A 107 17.82 24.15 25.69
N PRO A 108 17.23 23.00 25.35
CA PRO A 108 16.23 22.34 26.22
C PRO A 108 16.87 21.77 27.50
N LEU A 109 18.20 21.80 27.63
CA LEU A 109 18.98 21.19 28.71
C LEU A 109 18.72 21.86 30.08
N HIS A 110 18.60 23.19 30.11
CA HIS A 110 18.48 23.97 31.36
C HIS A 110 17.10 23.89 32.05
N GLN A 111 16.13 23.21 31.43
CA GLN A 111 14.83 22.92 32.04
C GLN A 111 14.59 21.42 32.28
N LYS A 112 15.55 20.54 31.96
CA LYS A 112 15.47 19.09 32.22
C LYS A 112 15.01 18.72 33.64
N PRO A 113 15.56 19.29 34.73
CA PRO A 113 15.10 18.94 36.09
C PRO A 113 13.65 19.36 36.35
N ARG A 114 13.22 20.53 35.83
CA ARG A 114 11.84 21.00 35.93
C ARG A 114 10.86 20.16 35.09
N ARG A 115 11.31 19.65 33.94
CA ARG A 115 10.54 18.75 33.04
C ARG A 115 10.40 17.34 33.61
N LEU A 116 11.45 16.80 34.23
CA LEU A 116 11.44 15.49 34.91
C LEU A 116 10.53 15.51 36.16
N ALA A 117 10.54 16.61 36.92
CA ALA A 117 9.61 16.81 38.04
C ALA A 117 8.15 16.84 37.56
N LYS A 118 7.86 17.55 36.44
CA LYS A 118 6.53 17.60 35.83
C LYS A 118 6.07 16.23 35.30
N GLN A 119 6.97 15.43 34.71
CA GLN A 119 6.65 14.05 34.29
C GLN A 119 6.42 13.08 35.45
N ARG A 120 7.17 13.21 36.56
CA ARG A 120 6.90 12.42 37.78
C ARG A 120 5.52 12.73 38.37
N SER A 121 5.12 14.01 38.39
CA SER A 121 3.78 14.43 38.84
C SER A 121 2.65 13.97 37.91
N LEU A 122 2.87 13.94 36.59
CA LEU A 122 1.92 13.40 35.61
C LEU A 122 1.72 11.88 35.75
N ARG A 123 2.77 11.11 36.10
CA ARG A 123 2.62 9.66 36.34
C ARG A 123 1.73 9.33 37.54
N THR A 124 1.70 10.19 38.56
CA THR A 124 0.86 10.00 39.76
C THR A 124 -0.61 10.37 39.51
N SER A 125 -0.92 11.23 38.52
CA SER A 125 -2.29 11.60 38.15
C SER A 125 -2.93 10.70 37.08
N MET A 126 -2.17 9.74 36.53
CA MET A 126 -2.65 8.81 35.50
C MET A 126 -3.39 7.59 36.06
N THR A 127 -3.75 7.58 37.35
CA THR A 127 -4.71 6.61 37.88
C THR A 127 -6.12 7.13 37.63
N ASN A 128 -6.73 6.66 36.56
CA ASN A 128 -8.16 6.74 36.24
C ASN A 128 -8.70 8.10 35.78
N GLU A 129 -8.35 8.51 34.55
CA GLU A 129 -9.26 9.33 33.77
C GLU A 129 -9.52 8.69 32.41
N ASP A 130 -10.77 8.26 32.20
CA ASP A 130 -11.40 7.95 30.91
C ASP A 130 -11.46 9.24 30.05
N THR A 131 -10.29 9.75 29.68
CA THR A 131 -10.19 10.93 28.82
C THR A 131 -10.58 10.57 27.39
N GLU A 132 -11.14 11.55 26.65
CA GLU A 132 -11.36 11.47 25.20
C GLU A 132 -10.17 10.88 24.46
N VAL A 133 -8.97 11.31 24.84
CA VAL A 133 -7.69 10.89 24.25
C VAL A 133 -7.46 9.38 24.46
N ASN A 134 -7.70 8.85 25.66
CA ASN A 134 -7.58 7.41 25.90
C ASN A 134 -8.56 6.60 25.05
N ARG A 135 -9.80 7.08 24.87
CA ARG A 135 -10.79 6.42 24.01
C ARG A 135 -10.42 6.48 22.52
N GLN A 136 -9.82 7.58 22.06
CA GLN A 136 -9.31 7.72 20.70
C GLN A 136 -8.10 6.81 20.45
N LEU A 137 -7.19 6.69 21.43
CA LEU A 137 -6.00 5.84 21.34
C LEU A 137 -6.34 4.34 21.34
N GLN A 138 -7.40 3.92 22.05
CA GLN A 138 -7.87 2.53 22.02
C GLN A 138 -8.22 2.04 20.61
N ASN A 139 -8.73 2.93 19.75
CA ASN A 139 -9.10 2.60 18.37
C ASN A 139 -8.00 2.92 17.35
N PHE A 140 -6.88 3.51 17.78
CA PHE A 140 -5.80 3.88 16.89
C PHE A 140 -5.04 2.63 16.41
N LYS A 141 -5.12 2.36 15.11
CA LYS A 141 -4.40 1.24 14.50
C LYS A 141 -3.00 1.68 14.09
N CYS A 142 -2.00 1.21 14.81
CA CYS A 142 -0.61 1.39 14.42
C CYS A 142 -0.32 0.64 13.11
N TYR A 143 -0.01 1.38 12.05
CA TYR A 143 0.46 0.82 10.80
C TYR A 143 1.98 0.96 10.69
N ASN A 144 2.65 -0.15 10.39
CA ASN A 144 4.06 -0.15 10.04
C ASN A 144 4.22 -0.87 8.69
N ARG A 145 4.68 -0.12 7.68
CA ARG A 145 4.82 -0.62 6.31
C ARG A 145 5.82 -1.78 6.20
N GLU A 146 6.91 -1.75 6.94
CA GLU A 146 7.97 -2.76 6.90
C GLU A 146 7.47 -4.07 7.49
N LYS A 147 6.87 -4.02 8.69
CA LYS A 147 6.24 -5.20 9.32
C LYS A 147 5.13 -5.80 8.45
N GLU A 148 4.35 -4.96 7.80
CA GLU A 148 3.28 -5.44 6.91
C GLU A 148 3.85 -6.10 5.64
N LEU A 149 4.98 -5.63 5.11
CA LEU A 149 5.66 -6.27 3.98
C LEU A 149 6.24 -7.63 4.38
N GLU A 150 6.91 -7.71 5.53
CA GLU A 150 7.41 -8.98 6.09
C GLU A 150 6.28 -9.98 6.31
N ARG A 151 5.16 -9.55 6.91
CA ARG A 151 3.97 -10.37 7.12
C ARG A 151 3.44 -10.93 5.80
N ARG A 152 3.27 -10.09 4.77
CA ARG A 152 2.82 -10.53 3.44
C ARG A 152 3.80 -11.46 2.76
N GLU A 153 5.11 -11.28 2.97
CA GLU A 153 6.11 -12.18 2.41
C GLU A 153 6.06 -13.56 3.07
N MET A 154 5.87 -13.62 4.39
CA MET A 154 5.66 -14.88 5.11
C MET A 154 4.39 -15.60 4.63
N GLU A 155 3.27 -14.89 4.53
CA GLU A 155 2.00 -15.46 4.02
C GLU A 155 2.14 -16.02 2.61
N ARG A 156 2.91 -15.34 1.74
CA ARG A 156 3.19 -15.83 0.39
C ARG A 156 3.98 -17.13 0.41
N LYS A 157 5.04 -17.20 1.23
CA LYS A 157 5.87 -18.40 1.36
C LYS A 157 5.09 -19.57 1.96
N GLU A 158 4.22 -19.29 2.94
CA GLU A 158 3.31 -20.28 3.52
C GLU A 158 2.33 -20.81 2.46
N HIS A 159 1.73 -19.93 1.68
CA HIS A 159 0.84 -20.32 0.58
C HIS A 159 1.54 -21.16 -0.49
N ASP A 160 2.75 -20.76 -0.91
CA ASP A 160 3.53 -21.51 -1.90
C ASP A 160 3.89 -22.92 -1.37
N TRP A 161 4.23 -23.03 -0.08
CA TRP A 161 4.51 -24.30 0.58
C TRP A 161 3.27 -25.20 0.69
N GLU A 162 2.11 -24.63 1.03
CA GLU A 162 0.83 -25.35 1.05
C GLU A 162 0.49 -25.92 -0.34
N GLN A 163 0.68 -25.14 -1.41
CA GLN A 163 0.44 -25.58 -2.79
C GLN A 163 1.38 -26.72 -3.19
N GLU A 164 2.65 -26.63 -2.81
CA GLU A 164 3.63 -27.68 -3.07
C GLU A 164 3.28 -28.98 -2.33
N LEU A 165 2.85 -28.88 -1.07
CA LEU A 165 2.40 -30.01 -0.28
C LEU A 165 1.17 -30.69 -0.90
N ILE A 166 0.15 -29.92 -1.28
CA ILE A 166 -1.05 -30.42 -1.96
C ILE A 166 -0.68 -31.14 -3.25
N LYS A 167 0.23 -30.55 -4.04
CA LYS A 167 0.72 -31.16 -5.28
C LYS A 167 1.42 -32.49 -5.02
N ALA A 168 2.26 -32.57 -3.98
CA ALA A 168 2.95 -33.81 -3.60
C ALA A 168 1.98 -34.90 -3.09
N MET A 169 0.96 -34.52 -2.31
CA MET A 169 -0.08 -35.43 -1.84
C MET A 169 -0.92 -35.98 -3.01
N ASN A 170 -1.32 -35.11 -3.94
CA ASN A 170 -2.07 -35.51 -5.14
C ASN A 170 -1.25 -36.45 -6.03
N ALA A 171 0.06 -36.18 -6.19
CA ALA A 171 0.96 -37.06 -6.94
C ALA A 171 1.16 -38.43 -6.27
N SER A 172 1.03 -38.51 -4.94
CA SER A 172 1.22 -39.75 -4.17
C SER A 172 -0.07 -40.55 -3.99
N THR A 173 -1.23 -40.05 -4.45
CA THR A 173 -2.51 -40.76 -4.36
C THR A 173 -2.61 -41.79 -5.49
N ILE A 174 -2.27 -43.04 -5.17
CA ILE A 174 -2.45 -44.21 -6.05
C ILE A 174 -3.96 -44.43 -6.27
N PRO A 175 -4.48 -44.63 -7.50
CA PRO A 175 -5.89 -44.97 -7.69
C PRO A 175 -6.19 -46.30 -7.00
N ALA A 176 -7.27 -46.33 -6.21
CA ALA A 176 -7.72 -47.52 -5.50
C ALA A 176 -7.81 -48.74 -6.44
N ILE A 177 -6.97 -49.74 -6.17
CA ILE A 177 -6.99 -51.03 -6.84
C ILE A 177 -8.31 -51.73 -6.50
N VAL A 178 -9.05 -52.08 -7.55
CA VAL A 178 -10.26 -52.92 -7.54
C VAL A 178 -9.94 -54.25 -6.83
N PRO A 179 -10.79 -54.74 -5.90
CA PRO A 179 -10.50 -55.98 -5.18
C PRO A 179 -10.62 -57.17 -6.14
N THR A 180 -9.48 -57.79 -6.47
CA THR A 180 -9.44 -59.07 -7.19
C THR A 180 -8.94 -60.13 -6.23
N MET A 181 -9.81 -61.06 -5.86
CA MET A 181 -9.48 -62.26 -5.10
C MET A 181 -8.58 -63.17 -5.93
N VAL A 182 -7.36 -63.49 -5.49
CA VAL A 182 -6.68 -64.78 -5.77
C VAL A 182 -5.66 -65.11 -4.65
N THR A 183 -5.49 -66.41 -4.47
CA THR A 183 -4.94 -67.27 -3.41
C THR A 183 -3.45 -67.15 -3.03
N ASP A 184 -3.17 -67.57 -1.78
CA ASP A 184 -1.93 -68.06 -1.16
C ASP A 184 -0.65 -68.20 -2.03
N ARG A 185 0.46 -67.66 -1.52
CA ARG A 185 1.73 -68.37 -1.33
C ARG A 185 2.79 -67.58 -0.54
N ASP A 186 3.61 -68.37 0.15
CA ASP A 186 4.68 -68.11 1.11
C ASP A 186 5.74 -67.03 0.77
N GLY A 187 6.28 -66.44 1.84
CA GLY A 187 7.71 -66.14 1.98
C GLY A 187 8.17 -64.70 1.75
N GLY A 188 8.72 -64.08 2.80
CA GLY A 188 9.65 -62.95 2.67
C GLY A 188 9.30 -61.73 3.52
N SER A 189 9.81 -61.70 4.75
CA SER A 189 9.87 -60.51 5.58
C SER A 189 10.80 -59.46 4.98
N ASP A 190 10.29 -58.28 4.63
CA ASP A 190 11.12 -57.07 4.50
C ASP A 190 10.46 -55.90 5.23
N LEU A 191 10.95 -55.68 6.46
CA LEU A 191 10.71 -54.50 7.27
C LEU A 191 11.41 -53.30 6.62
N LEU A 192 10.64 -52.39 6.02
CA LEU A 192 11.18 -51.08 5.62
C LEU A 192 11.46 -50.25 6.88
N THR A 193 12.73 -50.25 7.24
CA THR A 193 13.35 -49.46 8.31
C THR A 193 13.36 -47.98 7.91
N VAL A 194 12.68 -47.13 8.68
CA VAL A 194 12.81 -45.68 8.60
C VAL A 194 14.10 -45.26 9.33
N PRO A 195 15.01 -44.47 8.74
CA PRO A 195 16.19 -43.99 9.44
C PRO A 195 15.79 -43.01 10.56
N MET A 196 16.13 -43.35 11.80
CA MET A 196 16.12 -42.43 12.93
C MET A 196 17.20 -41.36 12.71
N MET A 197 16.80 -40.17 12.29
CA MET A 197 17.67 -38.99 12.35
C MET A 197 17.78 -38.52 13.80
N ALA A 198 19.02 -38.42 14.26
CA ALA A 198 19.40 -38.15 15.63
C ALA A 198 18.80 -36.84 16.17
N THR A 199 18.37 -36.91 17.43
CA THR A 199 17.97 -35.76 18.22
C THR A 199 19.18 -34.85 18.51
N GLU A 200 19.28 -33.72 17.82
CA GLU A 200 19.99 -32.55 18.37
C GLU A 200 18.97 -31.49 18.79
N ARG A 201 18.94 -31.27 20.11
CA ARG A 201 18.18 -30.22 20.75
C ARG A 201 18.64 -28.85 20.25
N ARG A 202 17.80 -28.14 19.50
CA ARG A 202 17.75 -26.67 19.60
C ARG A 202 16.45 -26.27 20.28
N ARG A 203 16.59 -25.83 21.53
CA ARG A 203 15.56 -25.08 22.28
C ARG A 203 15.23 -23.81 21.50
N SER A 204 14.00 -23.69 21.01
CA SER A 204 13.34 -22.40 20.85
C SER A 204 11.86 -22.58 21.19
N SER A 205 11.43 -21.85 22.21
CA SER A 205 10.13 -21.96 22.84
C SER A 205 9.15 -21.00 22.19
N CYS A 206 8.36 -21.51 21.24
CA CYS A 206 7.09 -20.90 20.86
C CYS A 206 6.08 -22.04 20.60
N LYS A 207 5.34 -22.41 21.65
CA LYS A 207 4.18 -23.29 21.55
C LYS A 207 3.08 -22.55 20.78
N LEU A 208 2.95 -22.82 19.49
CA LEU A 208 1.75 -22.49 18.74
C LEU A 208 0.72 -23.58 19.01
N ASN A 209 -0.27 -23.27 19.85
CA ASN A 209 -1.46 -24.11 19.98
C ASN A 209 -2.35 -23.86 18.77
N ILE A 210 -2.18 -24.67 17.73
CA ILE A 210 -3.13 -24.71 16.60
C ILE A 210 -4.29 -25.60 17.06
N SER A 211 -5.46 -25.00 17.29
CA SER A 211 -6.66 -25.76 17.61
C SER A 211 -7.10 -26.57 16.37
N PRO A 212 -7.32 -27.89 16.49
CA PRO A 212 -7.77 -28.74 15.38
C PRO A 212 -9.12 -28.31 14.79
N VAL A 213 -9.87 -27.47 15.50
CA VAL A 213 -11.13 -26.88 15.02
C VAL A 213 -10.89 -25.97 13.80
N SER A 214 -9.76 -25.26 13.73
CA SER A 214 -9.51 -24.27 12.66
C SER A 214 -9.29 -24.90 11.28
N ILE A 215 -8.84 -26.17 11.24
CA ILE A 215 -8.63 -26.92 9.98
C ILE A 215 -9.98 -27.40 9.43
N GLN A 216 -10.88 -27.89 10.29
CA GLN A 216 -12.20 -28.37 9.88
C GLN A 216 -13.10 -27.24 9.36
N THR A 217 -12.99 -26.02 9.94
CA THR A 217 -13.81 -24.88 9.48
C THR A 217 -13.42 -24.39 8.07
N ARG A 218 -12.15 -24.54 7.65
CA ARG A 218 -11.70 -24.15 6.30
C ARG A 218 -12.04 -25.19 5.23
N LEU A 219 -12.10 -26.47 5.60
CA LEU A 219 -12.53 -27.54 4.68
C LEU A 219 -14.03 -27.48 4.34
N LEU A 220 -14.86 -26.87 5.19
CA LEU A 220 -16.30 -26.75 4.99
C LEU A 220 -16.73 -25.50 4.22
N SER A 221 -15.83 -24.55 3.98
CA SER A 221 -16.15 -23.26 3.37
C SER A 221 -15.82 -23.16 1.87
N THR A 222 -15.80 -24.29 1.15
CA THR A 222 -15.76 -24.26 -0.32
C THR A 222 -17.15 -23.86 -0.85
N PRO A 223 -17.32 -22.71 -1.50
CA PRO A 223 -18.58 -22.40 -2.16
C PRO A 223 -18.78 -23.36 -3.34
N ALA A 224 -19.93 -24.04 -3.36
CA ALA A 224 -20.36 -24.83 -4.49
C ALA A 224 -20.53 -23.90 -5.70
N ASP A 225 -19.88 -24.31 -6.79
CA ASP A 225 -20.04 -23.80 -8.14
C ASP A 225 -21.53 -23.88 -8.55
N SER A 226 -22.18 -22.75 -8.77
CA SER A 226 -23.49 -22.70 -9.44
C SER A 226 -23.36 -21.83 -10.68
N GLY A 227 -23.01 -22.49 -11.78
CA GLY A 227 -23.16 -21.98 -13.12
C GLY A 227 -24.63 -21.72 -13.48
N SER A 228 -24.88 -20.55 -14.06
CA SER A 228 -25.83 -20.25 -15.13
C SER A 228 -25.53 -18.84 -15.64
#